data_AF-A0AAU5UBW9-F1
#
_entry.id   AF-A0AAU5UBW9-F1
#
_cell.length_a   1.000
_cell.length_b   1.000
_cell.length_c   1.000
_cell.angle_alpha   90.00
_cell.angle_beta   90.00
_cell.angle_gamma   90.00
#
_symmetry.space_group_name_H-M   'P 1'
#
loop_
_entity.id
_entity.type
_entity.pdbx_description
1 polymer ?
#
loop_
_entity_poly.entity_id
_entity_poly.type
_entity_poly.pdbx_seq_one_letter_code
_entity_poly.pdbx_strand_id
1 'polypeptide(L)'
;MGQESDARLTGLSDGFQGYRRPSNELWRDAYTKGIICLDTSAVLDAYRFSPAGRKEYLDILHRLHERIFVPHQVALEFHRRRVDAVADRLAELESLRDEAAKATASTKSVVNRLGQRARALRGQIPGILEEQSAALEFVDKIIAEYDLKTESVAGGQDAVYPQIQALLEGRVGLQPTAEQLEVDQAEGLARLEAGKAPGFKDRNKDENSTGDYLWWAELLRYAKSVTTGPVLVVTNDTTKGDWTYTKKGIRIGAHLELVDEMYRETGHQLLITTVSELVQFAGTHLDVGSAVSQETVAEAQDIALSAKLKRDSEQPLDRKDSHQRPISLDEAADVSGISAELLRYFVDAGLLRGLHPEPSSDEFHFHPRDVARAMFVNAAYVMGISRRQLRGFADSLPPGTLNYNATLYMKDGELFVSLDRDDLDGLVKGGWKRLSPPFGELLDVVTSSWPPNRVRLVKRRRTRSASDERARRLAHRRELLEEVELQIARAEGEPGDMSPQIDFLRDEAAYLRAAIRRELEEDGTD
;
A
#
# COMPACT_ATOMS: atom_id res chain seq x y z
N MET A 1 18.28 55.61 -22.63
CA MET A 1 18.14 55.48 -21.17
C MET A 1 17.57 54.11 -20.91
N GLY A 2 18.41 53.18 -20.45
CA GLY A 2 17.98 51.84 -20.09
C GLY A 2 17.05 51.92 -18.89
N GLN A 3 15.91 51.25 -18.98
CA GLN A 3 15.11 50.95 -17.81
C GLN A 3 15.92 49.96 -16.98
N GLU A 4 16.54 50.46 -15.91
CA GLU A 4 16.99 49.59 -14.82
C GLU A 4 15.77 48.82 -14.32
N SER A 5 15.83 47.51 -14.49
CA SER A 5 14.94 46.57 -13.85
C SER A 5 15.05 46.81 -12.34
N ASP A 6 14.03 47.45 -11.78
CA ASP A 6 13.86 47.60 -10.34
C ASP A 6 13.89 46.19 -9.73
N ALA A 7 15.03 45.82 -9.13
CA ALA A 7 15.27 44.50 -8.57
C ALA A 7 14.41 44.35 -7.31
N ARG A 8 13.13 44.01 -7.50
CA ARG A 8 12.18 43.80 -6.41
C ARG A 8 12.63 42.59 -5.61
N LEU A 9 13.15 42.85 -4.41
CA LEU A 9 13.42 41.82 -3.41
C LEU A 9 12.09 41.21 -2.99
N THR A 10 12.02 39.87 -2.97
CA THR A 10 10.82 39.12 -2.57
C THR A 10 10.98 38.56 -1.16
N GLY A 11 9.87 38.25 -0.49
CA GLY A 11 9.87 37.58 0.80
C GLY A 11 10.16 36.08 0.68
N LEU A 12 10.55 35.45 1.80
CA LEU A 12 10.88 34.01 1.87
C LEU A 12 9.78 33.08 1.34
N SER A 13 8.52 33.52 1.38
CA SER A 13 7.36 32.72 0.95
C SER A 13 6.92 33.01 -0.49
N ASP A 14 7.47 34.02 -1.14
CA ASP A 14 7.02 34.44 -2.46
C ASP A 14 7.55 33.45 -3.51
N GLY A 15 6.64 32.84 -4.27
CA GLY A 15 6.99 31.78 -5.23
C GLY A 15 7.19 30.39 -4.61
N PHE A 16 6.90 30.21 -3.32
CA PHE A 16 7.01 28.93 -2.61
C PHE A 16 5.66 28.47 -2.03
N GLN A 17 4.55 28.84 -2.67
CA GLN A 17 3.20 28.58 -2.17
C GLN A 17 2.94 27.08 -2.01
N GLY A 18 3.47 26.24 -2.90
CA GLY A 18 3.28 24.78 -2.85
C GLY A 18 3.92 24.09 -1.63
N TYR A 19 4.95 24.70 -1.03
CA TYR A 19 5.64 24.14 0.14
C TYR A 19 4.91 24.43 1.46
N ARG A 20 3.89 25.27 1.43
CA ARG A 20 3.13 25.68 2.61
C ARG A 20 1.78 24.98 2.62
N ARG A 21 1.36 24.54 3.80
CA ARG A 21 -0.01 24.08 3.99
C ARG A 21 -0.97 25.26 3.75
N PRO A 22 -2.00 25.10 2.90
CA PRO A 22 -3.02 26.13 2.72
C PRO A 22 -3.66 26.52 4.06
N SER A 23 -3.97 27.81 4.23
CA SER A 23 -4.66 28.29 5.43
C SER A 23 -6.14 27.88 5.42
N ASN A 24 -6.78 27.85 6.59
CA ASN A 24 -8.21 27.58 6.69
C ASN A 24 -9.06 28.62 5.93
N GLU A 25 -8.58 29.85 5.85
CA GLU A 25 -9.22 30.92 5.07
C GLU A 25 -9.15 30.63 3.57
N LEU A 26 -7.98 30.20 3.07
CA LEU A 26 -7.83 29.81 1.67
C LEU A 26 -8.71 28.61 1.31
N TRP A 27 -8.79 27.60 2.18
CA TRP A 27 -9.73 26.49 2.00
C TRP A 27 -11.17 26.97 1.90
N ARG A 28 -11.59 27.84 2.82
CA ARG A 28 -12.95 28.41 2.81
C ARG A 28 -13.20 29.19 1.52
N ASP A 29 -12.25 30.02 1.08
CA ASP A 29 -12.38 30.78 -0.16
C ASP A 29 -12.43 29.88 -1.39
N ALA A 30 -11.64 28.80 -1.44
CA ALA A 30 -11.68 27.83 -2.52
C ALA A 30 -13.07 27.16 -2.62
N TYR A 31 -13.62 26.73 -1.49
CA TYR A 31 -14.93 26.10 -1.45
C TYR A 31 -16.10 27.04 -1.67
N THR A 32 -15.98 28.35 -1.39
CA THR A 32 -17.11 29.30 -1.47
C THR A 32 -17.06 30.20 -2.70
N LYS A 33 -15.87 30.55 -3.18
CA LYS A 33 -15.65 31.53 -4.26
C LYS A 33 -14.78 30.99 -5.40
N GLY A 34 -14.06 29.88 -5.19
CA GLY A 34 -13.13 29.33 -6.17
C GLY A 34 -13.80 28.64 -7.36
N ILE A 35 -13.02 28.46 -8.42
CA ILE A 35 -13.36 27.60 -9.56
C ILE A 35 -13.28 26.16 -9.07
N ILE A 36 -14.31 25.35 -9.32
CA ILE A 36 -14.35 23.94 -8.95
C ILE A 36 -14.14 23.11 -10.21
N CYS A 37 -12.96 22.54 -10.37
CA CYS A 37 -12.68 21.60 -11.45
C CYS A 37 -12.99 20.18 -10.98
N LEU A 38 -13.96 19.51 -11.61
CA LEU A 38 -14.21 18.09 -11.34
C LEU A 38 -13.34 17.24 -12.26
N ASP A 39 -12.64 16.25 -11.70
CA ASP A 39 -11.97 15.22 -12.47
C ASP A 39 -12.94 14.10 -12.89
N THR A 40 -12.45 13.14 -13.68
CA THR A 40 -13.25 11.99 -14.11
C THR A 40 -13.74 11.16 -12.92
N SER A 41 -12.91 10.98 -11.88
CA SER A 41 -13.29 10.15 -10.72
C SER A 41 -14.47 10.76 -9.94
N ALA A 42 -14.48 12.07 -9.74
CA ALA A 42 -15.52 12.81 -9.06
C ALA A 42 -16.85 12.75 -9.82
N VAL A 43 -16.82 12.90 -11.14
CA VAL A 43 -18.05 12.78 -11.95
C VAL A 43 -18.58 11.34 -11.95
N LEU A 44 -17.68 10.34 -12.03
CA LEU A 44 -18.07 8.92 -12.00
C LEU A 44 -18.59 8.45 -10.63
N ASP A 45 -18.18 9.08 -9.52
CA ASP A 45 -18.64 8.69 -8.19
C ASP A 45 -20.16 8.82 -8.02
N ALA A 46 -20.83 9.68 -8.80
CA ALA A 46 -22.29 9.72 -8.87
C ALA A 46 -22.91 8.34 -9.21
N TYR A 47 -22.20 7.45 -9.91
CA TYR A 47 -22.63 6.08 -10.20
C TYR A 47 -22.25 5.08 -9.10
N ARG A 48 -21.28 5.42 -8.23
CA ARG A 48 -20.77 4.53 -7.17
C ARG A 48 -21.52 4.68 -5.85
N PHE A 49 -22.07 5.86 -5.58
CA PHE A 49 -22.94 6.09 -4.43
C PHE A 49 -24.24 5.28 -4.48
N SER A 50 -24.71 4.92 -3.30
CA SER A 50 -26.08 4.48 -3.00
C SER A 50 -27.11 5.52 -3.49
N PRO A 51 -28.38 5.14 -3.70
CA PRO A 51 -29.39 6.10 -4.16
C PRO A 51 -29.52 7.34 -3.26
N ALA A 52 -29.44 7.15 -1.93
CA ALA A 52 -29.52 8.23 -0.96
C ALA A 52 -28.27 9.13 -1.01
N GLY A 53 -27.08 8.54 -0.94
CA GLY A 53 -25.81 9.28 -1.01
C GLY A 53 -25.63 10.00 -2.35
N ARG A 54 -26.07 9.39 -3.45
CA ARG A 54 -26.05 9.99 -4.79
C ARG A 54 -26.88 11.25 -4.85
N LYS A 55 -28.10 11.21 -4.30
CA LYS A 55 -28.97 12.38 -4.24
C LYS A 55 -28.30 13.52 -3.48
N GLU A 56 -27.76 13.24 -2.30
CA GLU A 56 -27.06 14.25 -1.49
C GLU A 56 -25.83 14.80 -2.23
N TYR A 57 -25.05 13.94 -2.89
CA TYR A 57 -23.89 14.36 -3.68
C TYR A 57 -24.28 15.26 -4.86
N LEU A 58 -25.32 14.91 -5.62
CA LEU A 58 -25.82 15.72 -6.71
C LEU A 58 -26.42 17.05 -6.20
N ASP A 59 -27.09 17.06 -5.05
CA ASP A 59 -27.59 18.29 -4.41
C ASP A 59 -26.45 19.24 -4.02
N ILE A 60 -25.31 18.71 -3.54
CA ILE A 60 -24.09 19.49 -3.29
C ILE A 60 -23.58 20.08 -4.60
N LEU A 61 -23.40 19.28 -5.64
CA LEU A 61 -22.90 19.78 -6.93
C LEU A 61 -23.85 20.81 -7.54
N HIS A 62 -25.17 20.63 -7.43
CA HIS A 62 -26.16 21.61 -7.87
C HIS A 62 -25.99 22.97 -7.18
N ARG A 63 -25.67 23.01 -5.88
CA ARG A 63 -25.40 24.28 -5.19
C ARG A 63 -24.11 24.95 -5.65
N LEU A 64 -23.16 24.16 -6.13
CA LEU A 64 -21.85 24.62 -6.58
C LEU A 64 -21.78 24.87 -8.08
N HIS A 65 -22.85 24.56 -8.82
CA HIS A 65 -22.86 24.47 -10.27
C HIS A 65 -22.34 25.72 -10.98
N GLU A 66 -22.65 26.94 -10.53
CA GLU A 66 -22.16 28.18 -11.14
C GLU A 66 -20.63 28.29 -11.20
N ARG A 67 -19.92 27.55 -10.34
CA ARG A 67 -18.45 27.56 -10.25
C ARG A 67 -17.81 26.29 -10.78
N ILE A 68 -18.62 25.30 -11.19
CA ILE A 68 -18.10 24.03 -11.72
C ILE A 68 -17.57 24.25 -13.13
N PHE A 69 -16.38 23.74 -13.37
CA PHE A 69 -15.80 23.54 -14.69
C PHE A 69 -15.43 22.06 -14.84
N VAL A 70 -15.74 21.49 -15.99
CA VAL A 70 -15.37 20.12 -16.34
C VAL A 70 -14.58 20.16 -17.65
N PRO A 71 -13.30 19.75 -17.65
CA PRO A 71 -12.55 19.62 -18.90
C PRO A 71 -13.28 18.73 -19.92
N HIS A 72 -13.16 19.03 -21.21
CA HIS A 72 -13.65 18.17 -22.29
C HIS A 72 -13.09 16.76 -22.19
N GLN A 73 -11.79 16.62 -21.90
CA GLN A 73 -11.16 15.32 -21.70
C GLN A 73 -11.83 14.52 -20.57
N VAL A 74 -12.23 15.18 -19.47
CA VAL A 74 -12.97 14.54 -18.37
C VAL A 74 -14.34 14.06 -18.84
N ALA A 75 -15.06 14.86 -19.63
CA ALA A 75 -16.34 14.46 -20.21
C ALA A 75 -16.19 13.24 -21.15
N LEU A 76 -15.14 13.22 -21.99
CA LEU A 76 -14.83 12.09 -22.87
C LEU A 76 -14.60 10.80 -22.06
N GLU A 77 -13.79 10.89 -21.00
CA GLU A 77 -13.51 9.74 -20.14
C GLU A 77 -14.74 9.28 -19.36
N PHE A 78 -15.58 10.21 -18.90
CA PHE A 78 -16.85 9.90 -18.27
C PHE A 78 -17.74 9.04 -19.19
N HIS A 79 -17.91 9.45 -20.45
CA HIS A 79 -18.70 8.70 -21.42
C HIS A 79 -18.15 7.29 -21.69
N ARG A 80 -16.82 7.13 -21.71
CA ARG A 80 -16.16 5.84 -21.88
C ARG A 80 -16.33 4.92 -20.68
N ARG A 81 -16.28 5.48 -19.46
CA ARG A 81 -16.12 4.71 -18.21
C ARG A 81 -17.36 4.59 -17.35
N ARG A 82 -18.46 5.29 -17.67
CA ARG A 82 -19.68 5.27 -16.83
C ARG A 82 -20.28 3.87 -16.65
N VAL A 83 -20.20 3.01 -17.66
CA VAL A 83 -20.65 1.60 -17.56
C VAL A 83 -19.71 0.81 -16.65
N ASP A 84 -18.39 1.00 -16.83
CA ASP A 84 -17.37 0.35 -16.00
C ASP A 84 -17.49 0.75 -14.53
N ALA A 85 -17.83 2.02 -14.24
CA ALA A 85 -18.02 2.48 -12.87
C ALA A 85 -19.15 1.73 -12.14
N VAL A 86 -20.22 1.36 -12.85
CA VAL A 86 -21.32 0.54 -12.32
C VAL A 86 -20.90 -0.91 -12.20
N ALA A 87 -20.20 -1.46 -13.20
CA ALA A 87 -19.68 -2.82 -13.17
C ALA A 87 -18.73 -3.02 -11.97
N ASP A 88 -17.83 -2.07 -11.77
CA ASP A 88 -16.88 -2.04 -10.65
C ASP A 88 -17.59 -2.02 -9.30
N ARG A 89 -18.63 -1.18 -9.16
CA ARG A 89 -19.41 -1.09 -7.92
C ARG A 89 -20.18 -2.38 -7.64
N LEU A 90 -20.79 -2.98 -8.65
CA LEU A 90 -21.48 -4.26 -8.49
C LEU A 90 -20.53 -5.39 -8.09
N ALA A 91 -19.35 -5.46 -8.71
CA ALA A 91 -18.32 -6.44 -8.36
C ALA A 91 -17.79 -6.25 -6.92
N GLU A 92 -17.63 -5.00 -6.48
CA GLU A 92 -17.27 -4.68 -5.10
C GLU A 92 -18.33 -5.16 -4.10
N LEU A 93 -19.61 -4.86 -4.36
CA LEU A 93 -20.73 -5.31 -3.53
C LEU A 93 -20.82 -6.85 -3.47
N GLU A 94 -20.59 -7.54 -4.59
CA GLU A 94 -20.54 -9.00 -4.65
C GLU A 94 -19.35 -9.56 -3.85
N SER A 95 -18.17 -8.93 -3.92
CA SER A 95 -17.02 -9.32 -3.11
C SER A 95 -17.31 -9.20 -1.60
N LEU A 96 -17.93 -8.09 -1.17
CA LEU A 96 -18.34 -7.89 0.23
C LEU A 96 -19.35 -8.94 0.69
N ARG A 97 -20.30 -9.31 -0.19
CA ARG A 97 -21.24 -10.40 0.05
C ARG A 97 -20.54 -11.74 0.25
N ASP A 98 -19.58 -12.05 -0.61
CA ASP A 98 -18.81 -13.29 -0.55
C ASP A 98 -17.94 -13.37 0.71
N GLU A 99 -17.35 -12.26 1.14
CA GLU A 99 -16.65 -12.15 2.41
C GLU A 99 -17.58 -12.42 3.61
N ALA A 100 -18.76 -11.80 3.62
CA ALA A 100 -19.78 -12.05 4.63
C ALA A 100 -20.20 -13.53 4.64
N ALA A 101 -20.47 -14.12 3.47
CA ALA A 101 -20.85 -15.51 3.34
C ALA A 101 -19.75 -16.47 3.83
N LYS A 102 -18.48 -16.18 3.54
CA LYS A 102 -17.32 -16.95 4.05
C LYS A 102 -17.23 -16.86 5.57
N ALA A 103 -17.41 -15.67 6.15
CA ALA A 103 -17.41 -15.47 7.59
C ALA A 103 -18.55 -16.25 8.27
N THR A 104 -19.76 -16.21 7.70
CA THR A 104 -20.92 -17.01 8.15
C THR A 104 -20.65 -18.51 8.09
N ALA A 105 -20.08 -19.01 7.00
CA ALA A 105 -19.74 -20.42 6.83
C ALA A 105 -18.68 -20.89 7.83
N SER A 106 -17.64 -20.07 8.06
CA SER A 106 -16.60 -20.32 9.06
C SER A 106 -17.17 -20.40 10.47
N THR A 107 -18.01 -19.43 10.85
CA THR A 107 -18.70 -19.39 12.14
C THR A 107 -19.58 -20.63 12.33
N LYS A 108 -20.38 -20.98 11.33
CA LYS A 108 -21.23 -22.19 11.34
C LYS A 108 -20.41 -23.47 11.57
N SER A 109 -19.25 -23.59 10.94
CA SER A 109 -18.34 -24.72 11.14
C SER A 109 -17.79 -24.79 12.58
N VAL A 110 -17.36 -23.66 13.13
CA VAL A 110 -16.84 -23.57 14.50
C VAL A 110 -17.93 -23.90 15.53
N VAL A 111 -19.10 -23.27 15.42
CA VAL A 111 -20.22 -23.47 16.35
C VAL A 111 -20.68 -24.94 16.35
N ASN A 112 -20.79 -25.57 15.18
CA ASN A 112 -21.16 -26.99 15.09
C ASN A 112 -20.13 -27.90 15.76
N ARG A 113 -18.82 -27.66 15.56
CA ARG A 113 -17.75 -28.44 16.20
C ARG A 113 -17.74 -28.29 17.72
N LEU A 114 -17.93 -27.08 18.23
CA LEU A 114 -18.02 -26.82 19.68
C LEU A 114 -19.31 -27.41 20.28
N GLY A 115 -20.42 -27.31 19.56
CA GLY A 115 -21.71 -27.89 19.94
C GLY A 115 -21.74 -29.41 20.06
N GLN A 116 -20.86 -30.09 19.33
CA GLN A 116 -20.65 -31.53 19.52
C GLN A 116 -20.03 -31.85 20.88
N ARG A 117 -19.23 -30.93 21.45
CA ARG A 117 -18.51 -31.08 22.72
C ARG A 117 -19.29 -30.51 23.91
N ALA A 118 -20.07 -29.43 23.71
CA ALA A 118 -20.81 -28.73 24.76
C ALA A 118 -22.32 -29.11 24.77
N ARG A 119 -22.64 -30.33 25.24
CA ARG A 119 -24.03 -30.87 25.23
C ARG A 119 -25.06 -29.97 25.91
N ALA A 120 -24.69 -29.27 26.98
CA ALA A 120 -25.57 -28.37 27.72
C ALA A 120 -26.00 -27.13 26.93
N LEU A 121 -25.18 -26.68 25.96
CA LEU A 121 -25.44 -25.48 25.16
C LEU A 121 -25.94 -25.79 23.74
N ARG A 122 -26.06 -27.08 23.37
CA ARG A 122 -26.46 -27.51 22.03
C ARG A 122 -27.81 -26.95 21.61
N GLY A 123 -28.75 -26.79 22.55
CA GLY A 123 -30.07 -26.22 22.27
C GLY A 123 -30.06 -24.76 21.81
N GLN A 124 -28.98 -24.01 22.07
CA GLN A 124 -28.82 -22.61 21.68
C GLN A 124 -28.23 -22.44 20.27
N ILE A 125 -27.63 -23.51 19.71
CA ILE A 125 -26.96 -23.46 18.41
C ILE A 125 -27.89 -23.07 17.26
N PRO A 126 -29.13 -23.61 17.15
CA PRO A 126 -30.05 -23.21 16.10
C PRO A 126 -30.30 -21.70 16.09
N GLY A 127 -30.49 -21.06 17.26
CA GLY A 127 -30.71 -19.62 17.35
C GLY A 127 -29.51 -18.80 16.86
N ILE A 128 -28.29 -19.19 17.22
CA ILE A 128 -27.07 -18.53 16.72
C ILE A 128 -26.96 -18.67 15.19
N LEU A 129 -27.29 -19.83 14.63
CA LEU A 129 -27.23 -20.04 13.19
C LEU A 129 -28.33 -19.27 12.43
N GLU A 130 -29.48 -19.08 13.06
CA GLU A 130 -30.58 -18.27 12.53
C GLU A 130 -30.21 -16.79 12.51
N GLU A 131 -29.64 -16.26 13.60
CA GLU A 131 -29.11 -14.89 13.67
C GLU A 131 -28.04 -14.62 12.59
N GLN A 132 -27.15 -15.59 12.37
CA GLN A 132 -26.13 -15.51 11.32
C GLN A 132 -26.73 -15.52 9.91
N SER A 133 -27.81 -16.28 9.70
CA SER A 133 -28.51 -16.33 8.42
C SER A 133 -29.25 -15.01 8.17
N ALA A 134 -29.90 -14.46 9.19
CA ALA A 134 -30.54 -13.15 9.13
C ALA A 134 -29.55 -12.01 8.83
N ALA A 135 -28.32 -12.10 9.35
CA ALA A 135 -27.27 -11.14 9.03
C ALA A 135 -26.88 -11.19 7.53
N LEU A 136 -26.78 -12.37 6.94
CA LEU A 136 -26.49 -12.51 5.51
C LEU A 136 -27.66 -12.04 4.64
N GLU A 137 -28.90 -12.32 5.02
CA GLU A 137 -30.09 -11.77 4.36
C GLU A 137 -30.14 -10.24 4.44
N PHE A 138 -29.64 -9.64 5.52
CA PHE A 138 -29.54 -8.19 5.65
C PHE A 138 -28.50 -7.60 4.69
N VAL A 139 -27.35 -8.26 4.51
CA VAL A 139 -26.36 -7.89 3.48
C VAL A 139 -26.98 -7.94 2.08
N ASP A 140 -27.73 -9.01 1.77
CA ASP A 140 -28.42 -9.13 0.48
C ASP A 140 -29.44 -7.99 0.25
N LYS A 141 -30.12 -7.54 1.31
CA LYS A 141 -31.02 -6.38 1.25
C LYS A 141 -30.28 -5.08 0.95
N ILE A 142 -29.15 -4.83 1.62
CA ILE A 142 -28.31 -3.63 1.37
C ILE A 142 -27.86 -3.60 -0.09
N ILE A 143 -27.38 -4.73 -0.62
CA ILE A 143 -26.93 -4.81 -2.02
C ILE A 143 -28.09 -4.58 -2.98
N ALA A 144 -29.29 -5.08 -2.65
CA ALA A 144 -30.49 -4.89 -3.44
C ALA A 144 -31.01 -3.44 -3.45
N GLU A 145 -30.56 -2.57 -2.53
CA GLU A 145 -30.87 -1.13 -2.58
C GLU A 145 -30.13 -0.41 -3.72
N TYR A 146 -29.02 -0.96 -4.22
CA TYR A 146 -28.33 -0.38 -5.36
C TYR A 146 -29.19 -0.49 -6.62
N ASP A 147 -29.48 0.65 -7.22
CA ASP A 147 -30.53 0.82 -8.22
C ASP A 147 -30.05 0.82 -9.68
N LEU A 148 -28.74 0.70 -9.90
CA LEU A 148 -28.13 0.71 -11.23
C LEU A 148 -27.71 -0.67 -11.70
N LYS A 149 -27.86 -0.89 -13.01
CA LYS A 149 -27.42 -2.09 -13.71
C LYS A 149 -26.62 -1.70 -14.93
N THR A 150 -25.58 -2.48 -15.23
CA THR A 150 -24.70 -2.27 -16.39
C THR A 150 -25.48 -2.27 -17.69
N GLU A 151 -26.44 -3.18 -17.87
CA GLU A 151 -27.25 -3.28 -19.10
C GLU A 151 -28.14 -2.06 -19.28
N SER A 152 -28.74 -1.57 -18.20
CA SER A 152 -29.58 -0.37 -18.22
C SER A 152 -28.77 0.87 -18.60
N VAL A 153 -27.58 1.04 -18.03
CA VAL A 153 -26.70 2.19 -18.29
C VAL A 153 -26.15 2.14 -19.72
N ALA A 154 -25.71 0.96 -20.18
CA ALA A 154 -25.26 0.74 -21.54
C ALA A 154 -26.38 0.97 -22.57
N GLY A 155 -27.61 0.56 -22.23
CA GLY A 155 -28.81 0.79 -23.03
C GLY A 155 -29.36 2.23 -22.98
N GLY A 156 -28.73 3.15 -22.23
CA GLY A 156 -29.16 4.54 -22.11
C GLY A 156 -30.41 4.76 -21.25
N GLN A 157 -30.72 3.81 -20.37
CA GLN A 157 -31.90 3.81 -19.49
C GLN A 157 -31.51 4.04 -18.01
N ASP A 158 -30.41 4.76 -17.74
CA ASP A 158 -30.03 5.11 -16.38
C ASP A 158 -30.56 6.49 -15.96
N ALA A 159 -30.97 6.61 -14.69
CA ALA A 159 -31.56 7.83 -14.14
C ALA A 159 -30.52 8.89 -13.73
N VAL A 160 -29.22 8.56 -13.78
CA VAL A 160 -28.13 9.42 -13.29
C VAL A 160 -27.64 10.35 -14.40
N TYR A 161 -27.48 9.82 -15.61
CA TYR A 161 -27.00 10.56 -16.76
C TYR A 161 -27.79 11.85 -17.04
N PRO A 162 -29.15 11.87 -17.06
CA PRO A 162 -29.90 13.11 -17.29
C PRO A 162 -29.66 14.18 -16.21
N GLN A 163 -29.45 13.77 -14.95
CA GLN A 163 -29.17 14.70 -13.86
C GLN A 163 -27.78 15.32 -14.01
N ILE A 164 -26.77 14.51 -14.36
CA ILE A 164 -25.41 15.00 -14.65
C ILE A 164 -25.42 15.92 -15.88
N GLN A 165 -26.14 15.55 -16.94
CA GLN A 165 -26.27 16.38 -18.14
C GLN A 165 -26.84 17.76 -17.79
N ALA A 166 -27.96 17.81 -17.05
CA ALA A 166 -28.56 19.07 -16.63
C ALA A 166 -27.65 19.89 -15.70
N LEU A 167 -26.95 19.23 -14.77
CA LEU A 167 -26.00 19.86 -13.85
C LEU A 167 -24.83 20.52 -14.62
N LEU A 168 -24.28 19.84 -15.61
CA LEU A 168 -23.08 20.26 -16.35
C LEU A 168 -23.37 21.06 -17.63
N GLU A 169 -24.63 21.33 -17.94
CA GLU A 169 -25.05 22.14 -19.09
C GLU A 169 -24.33 23.51 -19.07
N GLY A 170 -23.51 23.78 -20.10
CA GLY A 170 -22.72 25.01 -20.21
C GLY A 170 -21.47 25.09 -19.31
N ARG A 171 -21.07 23.99 -18.66
CA ARG A 171 -19.93 23.92 -17.72
C ARG A 171 -18.81 22.99 -18.17
N VAL A 172 -19.01 22.32 -19.31
CA VAL A 172 -18.00 21.47 -19.92
C VAL A 172 -17.15 22.30 -20.90
N GLY A 173 -15.84 22.12 -20.86
CA GLY A 173 -14.91 22.71 -21.81
C GLY A 173 -15.26 22.33 -23.25
N LEU A 174 -15.03 23.27 -24.16
CA LEU A 174 -15.16 22.99 -25.59
C LEU A 174 -14.11 21.96 -26.01
N GLN A 175 -14.49 21.11 -26.96
CA GLN A 175 -13.54 20.19 -27.59
C GLN A 175 -12.36 21.00 -28.18
N PRO A 176 -11.10 20.67 -27.83
CA PRO A 176 -9.94 21.30 -28.46
C PRO A 176 -9.96 21.10 -29.98
N THR A 177 -9.43 22.06 -30.73
CA THR A 177 -9.20 21.85 -32.18
C THR A 177 -8.18 20.73 -32.38
N ALA A 178 -8.15 20.14 -33.57
CA ALA A 178 -7.18 19.08 -33.89
C ALA A 178 -5.74 19.55 -33.67
N GLU A 179 -5.44 20.80 -34.03
CA GLU A 179 -4.12 21.41 -33.85
C GLU A 179 -3.78 21.60 -32.37
N GLN A 180 -4.74 22.07 -31.55
CA GLN A 180 -4.51 22.23 -30.12
C GLN A 180 -4.35 20.89 -29.42
N LEU A 181 -5.12 19.88 -29.82
CA LEU A 181 -5.02 18.53 -29.29
C LEU A 181 -3.65 17.91 -29.62
N GLU A 182 -3.13 18.10 -30.83
CA GLU A 182 -1.80 17.62 -31.21
C GLU A 182 -0.70 18.28 -30.37
N VAL A 183 -0.79 19.60 -30.14
CA VAL A 183 0.13 20.33 -29.26
C VAL A 183 0.07 19.81 -27.82
N ASP A 184 -1.14 19.64 -27.27
CA ASP A 184 -1.32 19.17 -25.89
C ASP A 184 -0.85 17.71 -25.74
N GLN A 185 -1.08 16.86 -26.75
CA GLN A 185 -0.58 15.48 -26.75
C GLN A 185 0.95 15.41 -26.79
N ALA A 186 1.59 16.24 -27.62
CA ALA A 186 3.04 16.30 -27.71
C ALA A 186 3.68 16.74 -26.38
N GLU A 187 3.14 17.77 -25.73
CA GLU A 187 3.61 18.20 -24.41
C GLU A 187 3.32 17.14 -23.35
N GLY A 188 2.15 16.48 -23.39
CA GLY A 188 1.84 15.37 -22.48
C GLY A 188 2.86 14.23 -22.56
N LEU A 189 3.24 13.82 -23.77
CA LEU A 189 4.28 12.81 -24.00
C LEU A 189 5.65 13.27 -23.47
N ALA A 190 6.03 14.52 -23.75
CA ALA A 190 7.29 15.09 -23.25
C ALA A 190 7.34 15.11 -21.71
N ARG A 191 6.21 15.40 -21.04
CA ARG A 191 6.11 15.35 -19.57
C ARG A 191 6.26 13.96 -19.00
N LEU A 192 5.64 12.96 -19.64
CA LEU A 192 5.78 11.55 -19.24
C LEU A 192 7.25 11.11 -19.29
N GLU A 193 7.97 11.50 -20.33
CA GLU A 193 9.40 11.21 -20.48
C GLU A 193 10.24 11.91 -19.41
N ALA A 194 9.92 13.17 -19.11
CA ALA A 194 10.61 14.00 -18.12
C ALA A 194 10.24 13.69 -16.67
N GLY A 195 9.21 12.87 -16.42
CA GLY A 195 8.70 12.61 -15.07
C GLY A 195 7.99 13.82 -14.44
N LYS A 196 7.43 14.71 -15.26
CA LYS A 196 6.80 15.97 -14.86
C LYS A 196 5.30 15.77 -14.60
N ALA A 197 4.75 16.42 -13.58
CA ALA A 197 3.33 16.34 -13.25
C ALA A 197 2.43 17.10 -14.25
N PRO A 198 1.15 16.68 -14.40
CA PRO A 198 0.54 15.45 -13.88
C PRO A 198 0.77 14.25 -14.82
N GLY A 199 0.45 13.03 -14.36
CA GLY A 199 0.36 11.84 -15.22
C GLY A 199 1.64 11.02 -15.40
N PHE A 200 2.80 11.43 -14.87
CA PHE A 200 4.05 10.66 -15.01
C PHE A 200 4.00 9.25 -14.39
N LYS A 201 3.06 8.99 -13.49
CA LYS A 201 2.82 7.65 -12.91
C LYS A 201 2.01 6.72 -13.83
N ASP A 202 1.42 7.24 -14.90
CA ASP A 202 0.66 6.48 -15.90
C ASP A 202 1.51 6.06 -17.12
N ARG A 203 2.85 6.18 -17.03
CA ARG A 203 3.82 5.83 -18.09
C ARG A 203 3.70 4.41 -18.65
N ASN A 204 3.15 3.48 -17.88
CA ASN A 204 3.01 2.06 -18.27
C ASN A 204 1.61 1.71 -18.80
N LYS A 205 0.71 2.68 -19.03
CA LYS A 205 -0.59 2.44 -19.65
C LYS A 205 -0.50 2.58 -21.18
N ASP A 206 -0.84 1.52 -21.89
CA ASP A 206 -0.83 1.49 -23.37
C ASP A 206 -1.91 2.40 -23.99
N GLU A 207 -3.00 2.67 -23.27
CA GLU A 207 -4.08 3.58 -23.69
C GLU A 207 -4.20 4.77 -22.73
N ASN A 208 -4.37 5.98 -23.29
CA ASN A 208 -4.67 7.22 -22.58
C ASN A 208 -3.58 7.75 -21.62
N SER A 209 -2.30 7.46 -21.90
CA SER A 209 -1.16 7.87 -21.07
C SER A 209 -1.03 9.40 -20.87
N THR A 210 -1.54 10.21 -21.80
CA THR A 210 -1.53 11.68 -21.72
C THR A 210 -2.82 12.27 -21.14
N GLY A 211 -3.82 11.45 -20.80
CA GLY A 211 -5.15 11.92 -20.39
C GLY A 211 -5.10 12.93 -19.24
N ASP A 212 -4.27 12.66 -18.23
CA ASP A 212 -4.06 13.53 -17.09
C ASP A 212 -3.56 14.93 -17.48
N TYR A 213 -2.65 15.00 -18.46
CA TYR A 213 -2.15 16.28 -18.94
C TYR A 213 -3.16 17.02 -19.83
N LEU A 214 -3.91 16.30 -20.67
CA LEU A 214 -4.88 16.93 -21.57
C LEU A 214 -5.94 17.71 -20.79
N TRP A 215 -6.50 17.13 -19.74
CA TRP A 215 -7.49 17.83 -18.92
C TRP A 215 -6.85 18.96 -18.10
N TRP A 216 -5.60 18.78 -17.64
CA TRP A 216 -4.85 19.84 -16.97
C TRP A 216 -4.62 21.06 -17.88
N ALA A 217 -4.26 20.83 -19.15
CA ALA A 217 -4.09 21.89 -20.14
C ALA A 217 -5.39 22.67 -20.38
N GLU A 218 -6.53 21.97 -20.45
CA GLU A 218 -7.85 22.59 -20.55
C GLU A 218 -8.21 23.41 -19.31
N LEU A 219 -7.90 22.91 -18.10
CA LEU A 219 -8.08 23.66 -16.85
C LEU A 219 -7.24 24.94 -16.83
N LEU A 220 -5.96 24.87 -17.23
CA LEU A 220 -5.11 26.06 -17.30
C LEU A 220 -5.68 27.11 -18.26
N ARG A 221 -6.15 26.69 -19.44
CA ARG A 221 -6.79 27.60 -20.41
C ARG A 221 -8.05 28.24 -19.84
N TYR A 222 -8.91 27.46 -19.18
CA TYR A 222 -10.12 27.99 -18.55
C TYR A 222 -9.78 28.96 -17.41
N ALA A 223 -8.86 28.59 -16.51
CA ALA A 223 -8.42 29.42 -15.41
C ALA A 223 -7.85 30.76 -15.88
N LYS A 224 -7.09 30.81 -17.00
CA LYS A 224 -6.65 32.09 -17.61
C LYS A 224 -7.78 33.03 -18.03
N SER A 225 -8.97 32.50 -18.31
CA SER A 225 -10.14 33.30 -18.69
C SER A 225 -10.88 33.90 -17.49
N VAL A 226 -10.55 33.45 -16.28
CA VAL A 226 -11.14 33.92 -15.03
C VAL A 226 -10.09 34.75 -14.28
N THR A 227 -10.50 35.84 -13.63
CA THR A 227 -9.55 36.80 -13.03
C THR A 227 -9.38 36.66 -11.52
N THR A 228 -10.29 35.98 -10.82
CA THR A 228 -10.30 35.96 -9.34
C THR A 228 -10.73 34.61 -8.77
N GLY A 229 -10.24 34.30 -7.57
CA GLY A 229 -10.63 33.11 -6.79
C GLY A 229 -9.62 31.96 -6.90
N PRO A 230 -9.52 31.06 -5.91
CA PRO A 230 -8.66 29.87 -6.03
C PRO A 230 -9.23 28.85 -7.05
N VAL A 231 -8.39 27.95 -7.54
CA VAL A 231 -8.80 26.75 -8.27
C VAL A 231 -8.82 25.58 -7.30
N LEU A 232 -9.99 24.94 -7.16
CA LEU A 232 -10.22 23.73 -6.37
C LEU A 232 -10.45 22.55 -7.33
N VAL A 233 -9.49 21.65 -7.41
CA VAL A 233 -9.65 20.38 -8.13
C VAL A 233 -10.27 19.35 -7.17
N VAL A 234 -11.33 18.68 -7.61
CA VAL A 234 -11.97 17.58 -6.89
C VAL A 234 -11.57 16.28 -7.56
N THR A 235 -10.85 15.42 -6.84
CA THR A 235 -10.34 14.13 -7.33
C THR A 235 -10.10 13.15 -6.20
N ASN A 236 -10.41 11.87 -6.42
CA ASN A 236 -10.00 10.78 -5.52
C ASN A 236 -8.61 10.22 -5.88
N ASP A 237 -7.95 10.77 -6.90
CA ASP A 237 -6.62 10.38 -7.33
C ASP A 237 -5.50 11.09 -6.56
N THR A 238 -5.55 11.01 -5.23
CA THR A 238 -4.64 11.77 -4.37
C THR A 238 -3.39 10.99 -3.95
N THR A 239 -3.32 9.69 -4.21
CA THR A 239 -2.28 8.80 -3.67
C THR A 239 -1.16 8.44 -4.64
N LYS A 240 -1.32 8.72 -5.94
CA LYS A 240 -0.29 8.47 -6.96
C LYS A 240 0.96 9.32 -6.78
N GLY A 241 0.81 10.50 -6.16
CA GLY A 241 1.90 11.42 -5.84
C GLY A 241 2.26 12.40 -6.96
N ASP A 242 1.58 12.35 -8.11
CA ASP A 242 1.66 13.31 -9.21
C ASP A 242 0.69 14.49 -9.03
N TRP A 243 -0.43 14.26 -8.35
CA TRP A 243 -1.40 15.31 -8.02
C TRP A 243 -1.16 15.95 -6.65
N THR A 244 -0.69 15.21 -5.64
CA THR A 244 -0.49 15.74 -4.27
C THR A 244 0.95 15.68 -3.80
N TYR A 245 1.34 16.66 -2.98
CA TYR A 245 2.62 16.66 -2.29
C TYR A 245 2.47 16.11 -0.88
N THR A 246 3.10 14.96 -0.63
CA THR A 246 3.13 14.28 0.67
C THR A 246 4.57 14.14 1.16
N LYS A 247 4.82 14.48 2.43
CA LYS A 247 6.14 14.34 3.06
C LYS A 247 6.02 13.60 4.38
N LYS A 248 6.78 12.51 4.55
CA LYS A 248 6.74 11.63 5.74
C LYS A 248 5.32 11.18 6.11
N GLY A 249 4.51 10.85 5.10
CA GLY A 249 3.11 10.42 5.29
C GLY A 249 2.11 11.55 5.57
N ILE A 250 2.55 12.81 5.59
CA ILE A 250 1.66 13.97 5.79
C ILE A 250 1.43 14.66 4.45
N ARG A 251 0.16 14.71 4.01
CA ARG A 251 -0.27 15.49 2.85
C ARG A 251 -0.15 16.98 3.18
N ILE A 252 0.69 17.70 2.44
CA ILE A 252 0.92 19.13 2.61
C ILE A 252 -0.06 19.94 1.74
N GLY A 253 -0.26 19.51 0.49
CA GLY A 253 -1.09 20.21 -0.48
C GLY A 253 -1.08 19.54 -1.86
N ALA A 254 -1.38 20.32 -2.89
CA ALA A 254 -1.21 19.91 -4.28
C ALA A 254 0.28 19.74 -4.63
N HIS A 255 0.58 18.99 -5.70
CA HIS A 255 1.94 18.77 -6.16
C HIS A 255 2.62 20.09 -6.51
N LEU A 256 3.89 20.23 -6.14
CA LEU A 256 4.64 21.49 -6.21
C LEU A 256 4.65 22.07 -7.63
N GLU A 257 4.96 21.23 -8.62
CA GLU A 257 4.99 21.66 -10.03
C GLU A 257 3.63 22.16 -10.53
N LEU A 258 2.53 21.58 -10.05
CA LEU A 258 1.18 21.99 -10.44
C LEU A 258 0.80 23.33 -9.80
N VAL A 259 1.19 23.53 -8.54
CA VAL A 259 0.97 24.82 -7.85
C VAL A 259 1.76 25.92 -8.54
N ASP A 260 3.04 25.68 -8.82
CA ASP A 260 3.92 26.66 -9.45
C ASP A 260 3.46 26.97 -10.89
N GLU A 261 3.02 25.95 -11.65
CA GLU A 261 2.48 26.14 -12.99
C GLU A 261 1.15 26.90 -12.99
N MET A 262 0.19 26.51 -12.14
CA MET A 262 -1.09 27.23 -12.02
C MET A 262 -0.85 28.71 -11.67
N TYR A 263 -0.01 28.98 -10.67
CA TYR A 263 0.25 30.35 -10.24
C TYR A 263 0.98 31.16 -11.31
N ARG A 264 2.01 30.59 -11.95
CA ARG A 264 2.80 31.26 -13.00
C ARG A 264 1.97 31.58 -14.25
N GLU A 265 1.12 30.65 -14.67
CA GLU A 265 0.35 30.78 -15.90
C GLU A 265 -0.94 31.60 -15.73
N THR A 266 -1.51 31.61 -14.53
CA THR A 266 -2.87 32.15 -14.31
C THR A 266 -3.00 33.13 -13.14
N GLY A 267 -2.03 33.13 -12.21
CA GLY A 267 -2.11 33.88 -10.95
C GLY A 267 -3.00 33.23 -9.89
N HIS A 268 -3.69 32.13 -10.19
CA HIS A 268 -4.56 31.43 -9.24
C HIS A 268 -3.77 30.53 -8.29
N GLN A 269 -4.29 30.37 -7.07
CA GLN A 269 -3.83 29.36 -6.12
C GLN A 269 -4.52 28.03 -6.40
N LEU A 270 -3.76 26.93 -6.37
CA LEU A 270 -4.27 25.57 -6.58
C LEU A 270 -4.49 24.85 -5.25
N LEU A 271 -5.68 24.27 -5.11
CA LEU A 271 -6.01 23.32 -4.06
C LEU A 271 -6.58 22.06 -4.69
N ILE A 272 -6.31 20.91 -4.07
CA ILE A 272 -6.86 19.62 -4.48
C ILE A 272 -7.60 19.05 -3.29
N THR A 273 -8.80 18.55 -3.50
CA THR A 273 -9.61 17.90 -2.48
C THR A 273 -10.24 16.63 -3.00
N THR A 274 -10.59 15.70 -2.10
CA THR A 274 -11.34 14.49 -2.46
C THR A 274 -12.84 14.75 -2.48
N VAL A 275 -13.61 13.82 -3.06
CA VAL A 275 -15.07 13.86 -2.98
C VAL A 275 -15.53 13.81 -1.51
N SER A 276 -14.90 12.95 -0.69
CA SER A 276 -15.21 12.85 0.74
C SER A 276 -14.96 14.14 1.52
N GLU A 277 -13.85 14.84 1.25
CA GLU A 277 -13.54 16.14 1.86
C GLU A 277 -14.53 17.23 1.41
N LEU A 278 -14.93 17.24 0.13
CA LEU A 278 -15.95 18.16 -0.40
C LEU A 278 -17.31 17.93 0.27
N VAL A 279 -17.75 16.67 0.37
CA VAL A 279 -19.02 16.29 0.99
C VAL A 279 -19.03 16.68 2.48
N GLN A 280 -17.93 16.42 3.19
CA GLN A 280 -17.78 16.82 4.60
C GLN A 280 -17.80 18.35 4.77
N PHE A 281 -17.09 19.09 3.91
CA PHE A 281 -17.11 20.55 3.93
C PHE A 281 -18.51 21.08 3.67
N ALA A 282 -19.21 20.54 2.66
CA ALA A 282 -20.56 20.93 2.30
C ALA A 282 -21.51 20.80 3.49
N GLY A 283 -21.50 19.66 4.19
CA GLY A 283 -22.34 19.44 5.36
C GLY A 283 -22.08 20.40 6.54
N THR A 284 -20.88 20.99 6.62
CA THR A 284 -20.49 21.88 7.73
C THR A 284 -20.69 23.37 7.40
N HIS A 285 -20.57 23.75 6.12
CA HIS A 285 -20.36 25.15 5.74
C HIS A 285 -21.21 25.64 4.58
N LEU A 286 -21.75 24.75 3.76
CA LEU A 286 -22.77 25.12 2.81
C LEU A 286 -24.10 24.94 3.56
N ASP A 287 -24.97 25.94 3.52
CA ASP A 287 -26.30 25.86 4.17
C ASP A 287 -27.20 24.91 3.37
N VAL A 288 -26.79 23.64 3.28
CA VAL A 288 -27.46 22.57 2.57
C VAL A 288 -28.69 22.25 3.40
N GLY A 289 -29.86 22.75 2.97
CA GLY A 289 -31.15 22.59 3.65
C GLY A 289 -31.58 21.14 3.90
N SER A 290 -30.82 20.17 3.38
CA SER A 290 -30.72 18.81 3.88
C SER A 290 -29.30 18.63 4.42
N ALA A 291 -29.16 18.49 5.73
CA ALA A 291 -27.87 18.15 6.34
C ALA A 291 -27.33 16.90 5.63
N VAL A 292 -26.16 17.02 5.00
CA VAL A 292 -25.45 15.87 4.43
C VAL A 292 -25.31 14.84 5.55
N SER A 293 -25.80 13.63 5.31
CA SER A 293 -25.81 12.59 6.33
C SER A 293 -24.38 12.12 6.63
N GLN A 294 -24.13 11.67 7.86
CA GLN A 294 -22.81 11.13 8.21
C GLN A 294 -22.54 9.84 7.44
N GLU A 295 -23.61 9.14 7.07
CA GLU A 295 -23.64 7.97 6.22
C GLU A 295 -23.10 8.29 4.81
N THR A 296 -23.52 9.38 4.16
CA THR A 296 -22.96 9.81 2.87
C THR A 296 -21.48 10.17 2.96
N VAL A 297 -21.06 10.83 4.06
CA VAL A 297 -19.63 11.13 4.27
C VAL A 297 -18.83 9.83 4.41
N ALA A 298 -19.33 8.86 5.16
CA ALA A 298 -18.68 7.56 5.33
C ALA A 298 -18.64 6.78 4.02
N GLU A 299 -19.72 6.78 3.23
CA GLU A 299 -19.78 6.15 1.92
C GLU A 299 -18.76 6.78 0.95
N ALA A 300 -18.62 8.12 0.94
CA ALA A 300 -17.62 8.79 0.12
C ALA A 300 -16.18 8.41 0.50
N GLN A 301 -15.92 8.19 1.80
CA GLN A 301 -14.62 7.71 2.28
C GLN A 301 -14.35 6.27 1.88
N ASP A 302 -15.36 5.41 1.95
CA ASP A 302 -15.30 4.01 1.54
C ASP A 302 -15.02 3.88 0.03
N ILE A 303 -15.77 4.60 -0.80
CA ILE A 303 -15.55 4.66 -2.26
C ILE A 303 -14.10 5.07 -2.59
N ALA A 304 -13.58 6.10 -1.92
CA ALA A 304 -12.20 6.55 -2.12
C ALA A 304 -11.17 5.50 -1.67
N LEU A 305 -11.44 4.77 -0.58
CA LEU A 305 -10.59 3.69 -0.08
C LEU A 305 -10.60 2.48 -1.01
N SER A 306 -11.77 2.02 -1.45
CA SER A 306 -11.91 0.91 -2.40
C SER A 306 -11.21 1.21 -3.72
N ALA A 307 -11.36 2.43 -4.26
CA ALA A 307 -10.65 2.87 -5.45
C ALA A 307 -9.12 2.87 -5.24
N LYS A 308 -8.65 3.20 -4.03
CA LYS A 308 -7.22 3.10 -3.69
C LYS A 308 -6.75 1.65 -3.64
N LEU A 309 -7.45 0.77 -2.92
CA LEU A 309 -7.09 -0.65 -2.79
C LEU A 309 -7.06 -1.37 -4.14
N LYS A 310 -8.06 -1.12 -5.00
CA LYS A 310 -8.10 -1.67 -6.36
C LYS A 310 -6.89 -1.22 -7.17
N ARG A 311 -6.55 0.07 -7.14
CA ARG A 311 -5.34 0.60 -7.81
C ARG A 311 -4.06 -0.03 -7.28
N ASP A 312 -3.91 -0.15 -5.96
CA ASP A 312 -2.73 -0.76 -5.33
C ASP A 312 -2.58 -2.25 -5.74
N SER A 313 -3.70 -2.92 -6.07
CA SER A 313 -3.71 -4.29 -6.60
C SER A 313 -3.45 -4.40 -8.11
N GLU A 314 -3.85 -3.39 -8.90
CA GLU A 314 -3.73 -3.35 -10.36
C GLU A 314 -2.41 -2.79 -10.86
N GLN A 315 -1.72 -1.96 -10.06
CA GLN A 315 -0.39 -1.51 -10.43
C GLN A 315 0.55 -2.72 -10.52
N PRO A 316 1.15 -2.99 -11.70
CA PRO A 316 2.24 -3.95 -11.74
C PRO A 316 3.30 -3.37 -10.82
N LEU A 317 3.55 -4.04 -9.70
CA LEU A 317 4.55 -3.69 -8.68
C LEU A 317 5.71 -3.00 -9.39
N ASP A 318 5.79 -1.68 -9.25
CA ASP A 318 6.71 -0.87 -10.05
C ASP A 318 8.11 -1.41 -9.77
N ARG A 319 8.63 -2.18 -10.75
CA ARG A 319 9.91 -2.87 -10.66
C ARG A 319 11.07 -1.88 -10.55
N LYS A 320 10.80 -0.57 -10.67
CA LYS A 320 11.81 0.49 -10.72
C LYS A 320 12.08 1.20 -9.40
N ASP A 321 11.26 1.04 -8.36
CA ASP A 321 11.57 1.59 -7.02
C ASP A 321 12.18 0.56 -6.04
N SER A 322 12.36 -0.70 -6.47
CA SER A 322 13.27 -1.63 -5.81
C SER A 322 14.62 -1.62 -6.51
N HIS A 323 15.42 -0.58 -6.30
CA HIS A 323 16.87 -0.72 -6.31
C HIS A 323 17.33 -1.58 -5.11
N GLN A 324 16.82 -2.80 -5.01
CA GLN A 324 17.42 -3.82 -4.18
C GLN A 324 18.32 -4.59 -5.12
N ARG A 325 19.63 -4.27 -5.02
CA ARG A 325 20.70 -5.04 -5.62
C ARG A 325 20.42 -6.53 -5.37
N PRO A 326 20.62 -7.41 -6.35
CA PRO A 326 20.55 -8.84 -6.10
C PRO A 326 21.52 -9.18 -4.96
N ILE A 327 21.03 -9.81 -3.88
CA ILE A 327 21.84 -10.14 -2.71
C ILE A 327 22.41 -11.55 -2.83
N SER A 328 23.58 -11.82 -2.27
CA SER A 328 24.22 -13.15 -2.36
C SER A 328 23.44 -14.22 -1.55
N LEU A 329 23.77 -15.50 -1.73
CA LEU A 329 23.21 -16.61 -0.94
C LEU A 329 23.42 -16.41 0.57
N ASP A 330 24.57 -15.87 0.95
CA ASP A 330 24.94 -15.63 2.34
C ASP A 330 24.19 -14.42 2.92
N GLU A 331 24.01 -13.35 2.14
CA GLU A 331 23.15 -12.23 2.55
C GLU A 331 21.67 -12.65 2.64
N ALA A 332 21.20 -13.52 1.75
CA ALA A 332 19.84 -14.07 1.83
C ALA A 332 19.63 -14.96 3.05
N ALA A 333 20.66 -15.73 3.46
CA ALA A 333 20.65 -16.53 4.68
C ALA A 333 20.58 -15.64 5.93
N ASP A 334 21.38 -14.58 5.98
CA ASP A 334 21.39 -13.63 7.10
C ASP A 334 20.07 -12.85 7.23
N VAL A 335 19.48 -12.43 6.10
CA VAL A 335 18.20 -11.68 6.09
C VAL A 335 17.01 -12.58 6.42
N SER A 336 17.03 -13.86 5.99
CA SER A 336 15.95 -14.82 6.28
C SER A 336 16.10 -15.56 7.61
N GLY A 337 17.30 -15.58 8.19
CA GLY A 337 17.63 -16.49 9.29
C GLY A 337 17.55 -17.98 8.92
N ILE A 338 17.63 -18.33 7.63
CA ILE A 338 17.66 -19.71 7.11
C ILE A 338 19.09 -20.03 6.65
N SER A 339 19.60 -21.23 6.92
CA SER A 339 20.94 -21.59 6.46
C SER A 339 21.06 -21.59 4.93
N ALA A 340 22.22 -21.16 4.43
CA ALA A 340 22.53 -21.11 3.00
C ALA A 340 22.36 -22.49 2.31
N GLU A 341 22.69 -23.58 3.00
CA GLU A 341 22.50 -24.96 2.54
C GLU A 341 21.02 -25.30 2.26
N LEU A 342 20.12 -24.89 3.15
CA LEU A 342 18.70 -25.20 3.03
C LEU A 342 18.04 -24.34 1.94
N LEU A 343 18.48 -23.09 1.82
CA LEU A 343 18.10 -22.21 0.71
C LEU A 343 18.50 -22.82 -0.63
N ARG A 344 19.71 -23.35 -0.75
CA ARG A 344 20.21 -24.00 -1.97
C ARG A 344 19.40 -25.24 -2.34
N TYR A 345 19.06 -26.09 -1.37
CA TYR A 345 18.18 -27.25 -1.59
C TYR A 345 16.81 -26.86 -2.17
N PHE A 346 16.20 -25.77 -1.69
CA PHE A 346 14.90 -25.32 -2.21
C PHE A 346 14.95 -24.80 -3.66
N VAL A 347 16.09 -24.22 -4.04
CA VAL A 347 16.36 -23.79 -5.42
C VAL A 347 16.52 -25.01 -6.33
N ASP A 348 17.39 -25.96 -5.94
CA ASP A 348 17.66 -27.18 -6.73
C ASP A 348 16.43 -28.09 -6.87
N ALA A 349 15.54 -28.10 -5.87
CA ALA A 349 14.29 -28.84 -5.88
C ALA A 349 13.15 -28.15 -6.68
N GLY A 350 13.41 -26.97 -7.27
CA GLY A 350 12.45 -26.21 -8.07
C GLY A 350 11.26 -25.64 -7.28
N LEU A 351 11.42 -25.49 -5.96
CA LEU A 351 10.39 -24.98 -5.04
C LEU A 351 10.33 -23.44 -5.02
N LEU A 352 11.39 -22.79 -5.50
CA LEU A 352 11.47 -21.35 -5.76
C LEU A 352 11.61 -21.15 -7.28
N ARG A 353 10.77 -20.32 -7.92
CA ARG A 353 10.83 -20.03 -9.37
C ARG A 353 11.20 -18.57 -9.65
N GLY A 354 12.09 -18.36 -10.63
CA GLY A 354 12.60 -17.05 -11.06
C GLY A 354 14.11 -16.87 -10.93
N LEU A 355 14.80 -17.87 -10.36
CA LEU A 355 16.23 -17.86 -10.10
C LEU A 355 16.94 -18.59 -11.25
N HIS A 356 17.46 -17.85 -12.22
CA HIS A 356 18.42 -18.40 -13.17
C HIS A 356 19.82 -17.89 -12.80
N PRO A 357 20.86 -18.75 -12.79
CA PRO A 357 22.23 -18.30 -12.67
C PRO A 357 22.54 -17.35 -13.83
N GLU A 358 23.27 -16.26 -13.58
CA GLU A 358 23.91 -15.58 -14.71
C GLU A 358 24.90 -16.57 -15.36
N PRO A 359 25.00 -16.64 -16.69
CA PRO A 359 25.67 -17.76 -17.37
C PRO A 359 27.19 -17.86 -17.16
N SER A 360 27.79 -16.99 -16.33
CA SER A 360 29.24 -16.87 -16.18
C SER A 360 29.76 -16.75 -14.73
N SER A 361 28.93 -16.96 -13.71
CA SER A 361 29.40 -17.03 -12.31
C SER A 361 28.66 -18.10 -11.51
N ASP A 362 29.40 -18.83 -10.67
CA ASP A 362 28.85 -19.78 -9.68
C ASP A 362 28.11 -19.08 -8.51
N GLU A 363 27.75 -17.80 -8.66
CA GLU A 363 27.12 -16.98 -7.64
C GLU A 363 25.59 -16.90 -7.82
N PHE A 364 24.86 -17.31 -6.77
CA PHE A 364 23.40 -17.20 -6.72
C PHE A 364 22.99 -15.83 -6.19
N HIS A 365 22.06 -15.19 -6.89
CA HIS A 365 21.54 -13.88 -6.55
C HIS A 365 20.05 -13.92 -6.22
N PHE A 366 19.66 -13.34 -5.08
CA PHE A 366 18.30 -13.39 -4.53
C PHE A 366 17.61 -12.03 -4.58
N HIS A 367 16.32 -12.00 -4.90
CA HIS A 367 15.48 -10.84 -4.66
C HIS A 367 14.86 -10.96 -3.24
N PRO A 368 14.69 -9.86 -2.46
CA PRO A 368 14.15 -9.93 -1.10
C PRO A 368 12.73 -10.51 -0.96
N ARG A 369 11.98 -10.66 -2.06
CA ARG A 369 10.68 -11.34 -2.10
C ARG A 369 10.82 -12.86 -2.14
N ASP A 370 11.91 -13.37 -2.70
CA ASP A 370 12.21 -14.79 -2.76
C ASP A 370 12.74 -15.31 -1.42
N VAL A 371 13.42 -14.43 -0.66
CA VAL A 371 13.82 -14.64 0.74
C VAL A 371 12.58 -14.83 1.64
N ALA A 372 11.56 -13.98 1.49
CA ALA A 372 10.30 -14.11 2.22
C ALA A 372 9.52 -15.40 1.85
N ARG A 373 9.55 -15.80 0.57
CA ARG A 373 8.99 -17.09 0.12
C ARG A 373 9.76 -18.28 0.69
N ALA A 374 11.07 -18.20 0.78
CA ALA A 374 11.90 -19.25 1.36
C ALA A 374 11.64 -19.45 2.86
N MET A 375 11.44 -18.37 3.63
CA MET A 375 11.04 -18.43 5.05
C MET A 375 9.72 -19.17 5.24
N PHE A 376 8.75 -18.92 4.36
CA PHE A 376 7.44 -19.57 4.39
C PHE A 376 7.50 -21.05 3.98
N VAL A 377 8.26 -21.38 2.93
CA VAL A 377 8.48 -22.77 2.47
C VAL A 377 9.22 -23.58 3.52
N ASN A 378 10.22 -23.00 4.19
CA ASN A 378 10.94 -23.65 5.28
C ASN A 378 10.02 -23.96 6.47
N ALA A 379 9.21 -22.98 6.89
CA ALA A 379 8.21 -23.19 7.94
C ALA A 379 7.23 -24.33 7.59
N ALA A 380 6.73 -24.38 6.36
CA ALA A 380 5.81 -25.43 5.91
C ALA A 380 6.46 -26.82 5.73
N TYR A 381 7.74 -26.86 5.35
CA TYR A 381 8.53 -28.09 5.23
C TYR A 381 8.81 -28.71 6.61
N VAL A 382 9.19 -27.88 7.59
CA VAL A 382 9.36 -28.29 8.99
C VAL A 382 8.03 -28.74 9.63
N MET A 383 6.90 -28.24 9.14
CA MET A 383 5.54 -28.58 9.60
C MET A 383 4.86 -29.76 8.87
N GLY A 384 5.51 -30.39 7.87
CA GLY A 384 4.97 -31.59 7.19
C GLY A 384 3.73 -31.37 6.31
N ILE A 385 3.51 -30.14 5.82
CA ILE A 385 2.30 -29.76 5.07
C ILE A 385 2.43 -30.17 3.59
N SER A 386 1.35 -30.70 2.99
CA SER A 386 1.38 -31.18 1.60
C SER A 386 1.51 -30.03 0.57
N ARG A 387 2.21 -30.30 -0.54
CA ARG A 387 2.43 -29.36 -1.68
C ARG A 387 1.15 -28.66 -2.20
N ARG A 388 -0.02 -29.26 -2.03
CA ARG A 388 -1.31 -28.74 -2.53
C ARG A 388 -1.94 -27.69 -1.62
N GLN A 389 -1.72 -27.79 -0.30
CA GLN A 389 -2.23 -26.84 0.70
C GLN A 389 -1.36 -25.57 0.78
N LEU A 390 -0.05 -25.75 0.56
CA LEU A 390 0.94 -24.67 0.46
C LEU A 390 0.62 -23.65 -0.64
N ARG A 391 0.15 -24.13 -1.78
CA ARG A 391 -0.12 -23.28 -2.95
C ARG A 391 -1.31 -22.34 -2.73
N GLY A 392 -2.31 -22.75 -1.94
CA GLY A 392 -3.49 -21.91 -1.69
C GLY A 392 -3.32 -20.81 -0.64
N PHE A 393 -2.30 -20.89 0.22
CA PHE A 393 -2.08 -19.92 1.32
C PHE A 393 -0.96 -18.92 1.02
N ALA A 394 0.03 -19.31 0.20
CA ALA A 394 1.05 -18.39 -0.29
C ALA A 394 0.47 -17.30 -1.22
N ASP A 395 -0.62 -17.63 -1.92
CA ASP A 395 -1.36 -16.70 -2.78
C ASP A 395 -2.28 -15.74 -1.99
N SER A 396 -2.45 -15.94 -0.67
CA SER A 396 -3.35 -15.15 0.19
C SER A 396 -2.65 -14.18 1.14
N LEU A 397 -1.32 -14.02 1.07
CA LEU A 397 -0.56 -13.09 1.91
C LEU A 397 -0.32 -11.74 1.18
N PRO A 398 -0.61 -10.58 1.79
CA PRO A 398 -0.35 -9.28 1.17
C PRO A 398 1.17 -9.02 1.00
N PRO A 399 1.62 -8.34 -0.07
CA PRO A 399 3.02 -7.95 -0.24
C PRO A 399 3.41 -6.82 0.72
N GLY A 400 4.60 -6.90 1.35
CA GLY A 400 5.22 -5.79 2.10
C GLY A 400 5.33 -5.93 3.63
N THR A 401 4.97 -7.08 4.18
CA THR A 401 4.79 -7.28 5.63
C THR A 401 6.08 -7.70 6.34
N LEU A 402 7.15 -6.91 6.33
CA LEU A 402 8.36 -7.25 7.10
C LEU A 402 8.98 -6.05 7.79
N ASN A 403 8.52 -5.78 9.02
CA ASN A 403 9.37 -5.24 10.07
C ASN A 403 8.89 -5.79 11.41
N TYR A 404 9.45 -6.91 11.88
CA TYR A 404 9.09 -7.50 13.18
C TYR A 404 10.35 -7.82 14.01
N ASN A 405 10.35 -7.34 15.26
CA ASN A 405 11.46 -7.38 16.21
C ASN A 405 11.56 -8.72 16.98
N ALA A 406 11.51 -9.86 16.29
CA ALA A 406 11.63 -11.18 16.92
C ALA A 406 12.49 -12.14 16.12
N THR A 407 13.22 -13.02 16.81
CA THR A 407 14.05 -14.05 16.19
C THR A 407 13.60 -15.43 16.66
N LEU A 408 13.38 -16.36 15.72
CA LEU A 408 13.01 -17.75 15.96
C LEU A 408 14.19 -18.64 15.61
N TYR A 409 14.58 -19.52 16.52
CA TYR A 409 15.65 -20.49 16.26
C TYR A 409 15.43 -21.77 17.05
N MET A 410 16.00 -22.87 16.55
CA MET A 410 15.94 -24.19 17.19
C MET A 410 17.26 -24.48 17.90
N LYS A 411 17.20 -24.96 19.13
CA LYS A 411 18.36 -25.48 19.85
C LYS A 411 17.96 -26.70 20.67
N ASP A 412 18.70 -27.79 20.54
CA ASP A 412 18.50 -29.04 21.28
C ASP A 412 17.05 -29.60 21.20
N GLY A 413 16.38 -29.41 20.06
CA GLY A 413 15.00 -29.87 19.84
C GLY A 413 13.91 -29.04 20.55
N GLU A 414 14.27 -27.87 21.10
CA GLU A 414 13.37 -26.86 21.64
C GLU A 414 13.32 -25.62 20.73
N LEU A 415 12.15 -24.98 20.66
CA LEU A 415 11.92 -23.76 19.89
C LEU A 415 12.17 -22.53 20.77
N PHE A 416 13.10 -21.67 20.38
CA PHE A 416 13.42 -20.44 21.07
C PHE A 416 12.82 -19.23 20.35
N VAL A 417 12.17 -18.36 21.13
CA VAL A 417 11.57 -17.10 20.64
C VAL A 417 12.22 -15.94 21.40
N SER A 418 12.99 -15.12 20.68
CA SER A 418 13.67 -13.94 21.23
C SER A 418 12.85 -12.67 20.97
N LEU A 419 12.57 -11.90 22.04
CA LEU A 419 11.70 -10.70 22.02
C LEU A 419 12.37 -9.50 22.72
N ASP A 420 12.02 -8.25 22.33
CA ASP A 420 12.43 -7.02 23.05
C ASP A 420 11.61 -6.83 24.35
N ARG A 421 12.09 -5.98 25.26
CA ARG A 421 11.55 -5.81 26.63
C ARG A 421 10.10 -5.36 26.66
N ASP A 422 9.70 -4.44 25.77
CA ASP A 422 8.35 -3.87 25.74
C ASP A 422 7.30 -4.92 25.30
N ASP A 423 7.68 -5.82 24.39
CA ASP A 423 6.85 -6.94 23.92
C ASP A 423 6.77 -8.08 24.94
N LEU A 424 7.85 -8.33 25.68
CA LEU A 424 7.87 -9.25 26.83
C LEU A 424 6.97 -8.78 27.97
N ASP A 425 6.95 -7.49 28.27
CA ASP A 425 6.07 -6.91 29.31
C ASP A 425 4.58 -6.94 28.88
N GLY A 426 4.30 -6.87 27.57
CA GLY A 426 2.97 -7.12 26.99
C GLY A 426 2.53 -8.58 27.10
N LEU A 427 3.45 -9.52 26.93
CA LEU A 427 3.22 -10.96 27.04
C LEU A 427 2.83 -11.38 28.47
N VAL A 428 3.54 -10.85 29.47
CA VAL A 428 3.30 -11.12 30.91
C VAL A 428 1.94 -10.61 31.39
N LYS A 429 1.38 -9.58 30.73
CA LYS A 429 0.10 -8.94 31.12
C LYS A 429 -1.14 -9.47 30.39
N GLY A 430 -1.03 -10.33 29.38
CA GLY A 430 -2.21 -10.76 28.61
C GLY A 430 -2.05 -11.80 27.50
N GLY A 431 -0.88 -12.44 27.34
CA GLY A 431 -0.65 -13.47 26.32
C GLY A 431 -0.46 -12.94 24.88
N TRP A 432 -0.29 -13.86 23.92
CA TRP A 432 0.11 -13.59 22.52
C TRP A 432 -0.83 -12.66 21.74
N LYS A 433 -2.09 -12.55 22.16
CA LYS A 433 -3.15 -11.74 21.53
C LYS A 433 -3.00 -10.22 21.69
N ARG A 434 -2.02 -9.75 22.47
CA ARG A 434 -1.69 -8.31 22.59
C ARG A 434 -0.51 -7.86 21.73
N LEU A 435 0.08 -8.77 20.95
CA LEU A 435 1.07 -8.43 19.92
C LEU A 435 0.35 -7.91 18.66
N SER A 436 0.97 -7.01 17.89
CA SER A 436 0.37 -6.43 16.69
C SER A 436 0.07 -7.50 15.63
N PRO A 437 -1.14 -7.54 15.02
CA PRO A 437 -1.41 -8.40 13.88
C PRO A 437 -0.54 -8.02 12.67
N PRO A 438 -0.08 -8.99 11.86
CA PRO A 438 -0.40 -10.43 11.85
C PRO A 438 0.54 -11.27 12.74
N PHE A 439 1.45 -10.64 13.49
CA PHE A 439 2.51 -11.32 14.24
C PHE A 439 1.99 -12.10 15.47
N GLY A 440 1.01 -11.56 16.20
CA GLY A 440 0.36 -12.26 17.30
C GLY A 440 -0.39 -13.52 16.87
N GLU A 441 -1.03 -13.50 15.70
CA GLU A 441 -1.76 -14.64 15.13
C GLU A 441 -0.81 -15.73 14.64
N LEU A 442 0.31 -15.34 14.02
CA LEU A 442 1.37 -16.26 13.59
C LEU A 442 1.96 -17.03 14.78
N LEU A 443 2.25 -16.35 15.90
CA LEU A 443 2.81 -16.97 17.11
C LEU A 443 1.79 -17.83 17.87
N ASP A 444 0.51 -17.46 17.89
CA ASP A 444 -0.56 -18.29 18.47
C ASP A 444 -0.66 -19.61 17.70
N VAL A 445 -0.61 -19.57 16.36
CA VAL A 445 -0.65 -20.78 15.51
C VAL A 445 0.60 -21.67 15.71
N VAL A 446 1.79 -21.07 15.77
CA VAL A 446 3.06 -21.79 15.94
C VAL A 446 3.14 -22.46 17.32
N THR A 447 2.77 -21.75 18.39
CA THR A 447 2.88 -22.26 19.76
C THR A 447 1.74 -23.21 20.14
N SER A 448 0.55 -23.07 19.54
CA SER A 448 -0.57 -24.02 19.71
C SER A 448 -0.32 -25.38 19.06
N SER A 449 0.56 -25.41 18.06
CA SER A 449 0.87 -26.60 17.27
C SER A 449 2.12 -27.34 17.76
N TRP A 450 2.82 -26.79 18.78
CA TRP A 450 4.04 -27.35 19.37
C TRP A 450 3.79 -27.84 20.81
N PRO A 451 4.47 -28.89 21.30
CA PRO A 451 4.32 -29.30 22.69
C PRO A 451 4.69 -28.14 23.65
N PRO A 452 3.79 -27.71 24.56
CA PRO A 452 3.98 -26.48 25.34
C PRO A 452 5.25 -26.47 26.21
N ASN A 453 5.79 -27.66 26.51
CA ASN A 453 6.95 -27.83 27.38
C ASN A 453 8.30 -27.64 26.66
N ARG A 454 8.28 -27.37 25.34
CA ARG A 454 9.47 -27.25 24.46
C ARG A 454 9.59 -25.89 23.76
N VAL A 455 8.92 -24.87 24.27
CA VAL A 455 9.04 -23.49 23.79
C VAL A 455 9.70 -22.64 24.89
N ARG A 456 10.77 -21.91 24.55
CA ARG A 456 11.55 -21.07 25.47
C ARG A 456 11.57 -19.62 25.02
N LEU A 457 11.22 -18.70 25.93
CA LEU A 457 11.21 -17.26 25.69
C LEU A 457 12.50 -16.62 26.21
N VAL A 458 13.16 -15.81 25.38
CA VAL A 458 14.44 -15.16 25.74
C VAL A 458 14.35 -13.65 25.56
N LYS A 459 14.85 -12.90 26.55
CA LYS A 459 14.85 -11.43 26.55
C LYS A 459 16.06 -10.87 25.82
N ARG A 460 15.82 -10.05 24.81
CA ARG A 460 16.87 -9.31 24.09
C ARG A 460 17.35 -8.11 24.93
N ARG A 461 18.66 -7.97 25.14
CA ARG A 461 19.27 -6.76 25.75
C ARG A 461 19.58 -5.76 24.64
N ARG A 462 18.90 -4.60 24.60
CA ARG A 462 19.25 -3.48 23.68
C ARG A 462 20.67 -2.99 23.93
N THR A 463 21.45 -2.83 22.87
CA THR A 463 22.69 -2.02 22.86
C THR A 463 22.50 -0.78 22.01
N ARG A 464 22.96 0.35 22.52
CA ARG A 464 22.80 1.69 21.94
C ARG A 464 24.12 2.13 21.29
N SER A 465 24.53 1.50 20.20
CA SER A 465 25.37 2.08 19.14
C SER A 465 25.87 0.97 18.19
N ALA A 466 26.12 1.33 16.94
CA ALA A 466 26.78 0.44 15.96
C ALA A 466 28.20 0.03 16.39
N SER A 467 28.87 0.85 17.22
CA SER A 467 30.19 0.54 17.78
C SER A 467 30.14 -0.61 18.80
N ASP A 468 29.10 -0.64 19.64
CA ASP A 468 28.92 -1.71 20.63
C ASP A 468 28.53 -3.04 19.98
N GLU A 469 27.82 -3.00 18.86
CA GLU A 469 27.42 -4.19 18.11
C GLU A 469 28.61 -4.82 17.38
N ARG A 470 29.50 -3.99 16.80
CA ARG A 470 30.78 -4.43 16.23
C ARG A 470 31.71 -5.02 17.30
N ALA A 471 31.84 -4.37 18.45
CA ALA A 471 32.65 -4.89 19.56
C ALA A 471 32.15 -6.26 20.06
N ARG A 472 30.83 -6.48 20.07
CA ARG A 472 30.23 -7.78 20.41
C ARG A 472 30.45 -8.85 19.34
N ARG A 473 30.33 -8.51 18.05
CA ARG A 473 30.62 -9.45 16.95
C ARG A 473 32.09 -9.89 16.98
N LEU A 474 33.00 -8.95 17.21
CA LEU A 474 34.42 -9.21 17.33
C LEU A 474 34.73 -10.11 18.55
N ALA A 475 34.12 -9.82 19.70
CA ALA A 475 34.29 -10.63 20.92
C ALA A 475 33.76 -12.05 20.73
N HIS A 476 32.58 -12.21 20.12
CA HIS A 476 31.98 -13.51 19.87
C HIS A 476 32.77 -14.35 18.85
N ARG A 477 33.29 -13.73 17.78
CA ARG A 477 34.14 -14.43 16.80
C ARG A 477 35.48 -14.86 17.39
N ARG A 478 36.05 -14.09 18.33
CA ARG A 478 37.26 -14.47 19.07
C ARG A 478 37.01 -15.68 19.99
N GLU A 479 35.88 -15.69 20.68
CA GLU A 479 35.48 -16.81 21.55
C GLU A 479 35.25 -18.10 20.73
N LEU A 480 34.58 -17.98 19.58
CA LEU A 480 34.40 -19.10 18.65
C LEU A 480 35.73 -19.60 18.08
N LEU A 481 36.65 -18.70 17.71
CA LEU A 481 37.98 -19.10 17.22
C LEU A 481 38.76 -19.86 18.29
N GLU A 482 38.72 -19.38 19.54
CA GLU A 482 39.39 -20.05 20.67
C GLU A 482 38.79 -21.44 20.92
N GLU A 483 37.48 -21.59 20.81
CA GLU A 483 36.80 -22.88 20.95
C GLU A 483 37.13 -23.86 19.82
N VAL A 484 37.18 -23.38 18.56
CA VAL A 484 37.58 -24.18 17.38
C VAL A 484 39.04 -24.60 17.49
N GLU A 485 39.96 -23.71 17.90
CA GLU A 485 41.37 -24.04 18.10
C GLU A 485 41.58 -25.07 19.21
N LEU A 486 40.75 -25.02 20.28
CA LEU A 486 40.76 -26.02 21.34
C LEU A 486 40.27 -27.39 20.85
N GLN A 487 39.30 -27.41 19.94
CA GLN A 487 38.80 -28.65 19.31
C GLN A 487 39.85 -29.26 18.37
N ILE A 488 40.58 -28.44 17.60
CA ILE A 488 41.72 -28.89 16.79
C ILE A 488 42.78 -29.53 17.68
N ALA A 489 43.19 -28.86 18.77
CA ALA A 489 44.21 -29.36 19.68
C ALA A 489 43.81 -30.68 20.37
N ARG A 490 42.52 -30.88 20.65
CA ARG A 490 42.00 -32.16 21.18
C ARG A 490 42.00 -33.26 20.12
N ALA A 491 41.59 -32.94 18.89
CA ALA A 491 41.53 -33.90 17.79
C ALA A 491 42.93 -34.37 17.34
N GLU A 492 43.96 -33.50 17.44
CA GLU A 492 45.35 -33.84 17.12
C GLU A 492 46.03 -34.74 18.19
N GLY A 493 45.45 -34.85 19.39
CA GLY A 493 45.97 -35.64 20.50
C GLY A 493 45.41 -37.06 20.63
N GLU A 494 44.38 -37.43 19.84
CA GLU A 494 43.75 -38.75 19.91
C GLU A 494 44.33 -39.72 18.85
N PRO A 495 44.58 -41.00 19.21
CA PRO A 495 45.09 -41.98 18.26
C PRO A 495 43.95 -42.47 17.34
N GLY A 496 43.73 -41.78 16.22
CA GLY A 496 42.78 -42.13 15.16
C GLY A 496 42.93 -41.25 13.93
N ASP A 497 42.57 -41.75 12.75
CA ASP A 497 42.62 -40.98 11.49
C ASP A 497 41.43 -40.01 11.39
N MET A 498 41.59 -38.85 12.05
CA MET A 498 40.63 -37.74 12.12
C MET A 498 40.95 -36.62 11.10
N SER A 499 41.82 -36.89 10.12
CA SER A 499 42.34 -35.87 9.19
C SER A 499 41.28 -34.99 8.52
N PRO A 500 40.14 -35.52 8.01
CA PRO A 500 39.12 -34.69 7.37
C PRO A 500 38.41 -33.71 8.31
N GLN A 501 38.24 -34.09 9.59
CA GLN A 501 37.62 -33.23 10.60
C GLN A 501 38.59 -32.17 11.10
N ILE A 502 39.88 -32.51 11.19
CA ILE A 502 40.95 -31.55 11.52
C ILE A 502 41.09 -30.53 10.38
N ASP A 503 41.05 -30.97 9.12
CA ASP A 503 41.14 -30.08 7.96
C ASP A 503 39.92 -29.13 7.89
N PHE A 504 38.71 -29.64 8.16
CA PHE A 504 37.51 -28.81 8.27
C PHE A 504 37.61 -27.74 9.38
N LEU A 505 38.07 -28.14 10.58
CA LEU A 505 38.24 -27.19 11.69
C LEU A 505 39.33 -26.15 11.41
N ARG A 506 40.39 -26.53 10.67
CA ARG A 506 41.45 -25.60 10.24
C ARG A 506 40.96 -24.58 9.22
N ASP A 507 40.11 -24.99 8.29
CA ASP A 507 39.48 -24.08 7.32
C ASP A 507 38.52 -23.10 8.02
N GLU A 508 37.74 -23.58 8.99
CA GLU A 508 36.86 -22.73 9.81
C GLU A 508 37.67 -21.74 10.66
N ALA A 509 38.78 -22.17 11.25
CA ALA A 509 39.70 -21.29 11.98
C ALA A 509 40.34 -20.24 11.05
N ALA A 510 40.72 -20.62 9.82
CA ALA A 510 41.26 -19.69 8.83
C ALA A 510 40.22 -18.64 8.40
N TYR A 511 38.97 -19.05 8.22
CA TYR A 511 37.84 -18.17 7.92
C TYR A 511 37.57 -17.18 9.07
N LEU A 512 37.47 -17.66 10.31
CA LEU A 512 37.27 -16.81 11.48
C LEU A 512 38.43 -15.81 11.67
N ARG A 513 39.68 -16.22 11.45
CA ARG A 513 40.85 -15.33 11.47
C ARG A 513 40.77 -14.24 10.39
N ALA A 514 40.35 -14.59 9.17
CA ALA A 514 40.17 -13.62 8.09
C ALA A 514 39.01 -12.64 8.36
N ALA A 515 37.91 -13.12 8.92
CA ALA A 515 36.76 -12.30 9.29
C ALA A 515 37.08 -11.34 10.44
N ILE A 516 37.82 -11.79 11.46
CA ILE A 516 38.33 -10.94 12.55
C ILE A 516 39.29 -9.89 11.99
N ARG A 517 40.17 -10.26 11.04
CA ARG A 517 41.12 -9.32 10.42
C ARG A 517 40.41 -8.24 9.62
N ARG A 518 39.42 -8.58 8.79
CA ARG A 518 38.63 -7.58 8.04
C ARG A 518 37.90 -6.61 8.98
N GLU A 519 37.32 -7.13 10.07
CA GLU A 519 36.68 -6.27 11.06
C GLU A 519 37.66 -5.40 11.85
N LEU A 520 38.97 -5.70 11.87
CA LEU A 520 40.02 -4.86 12.45
C LEU A 520 40.62 -3.87 11.42
N GLU A 521 40.74 -4.27 10.15
CA GLU A 521 41.29 -3.44 9.07
C GLU A 521 40.36 -2.27 8.66
N GLU A 522 39.04 -2.45 8.82
CA GLU A 522 38.05 -1.37 8.65
C GLU A 522 38.19 -0.23 9.68
N ASP A 523 39.09 -0.33 10.67
CA ASP A 523 39.35 0.71 11.68
C ASP A 523 40.47 1.71 11.34
N GLY A 524 41.24 1.52 10.26
CA GLY A 524 42.22 2.53 9.82
C GLY A 524 43.23 2.95 10.91
N THR A 525 43.59 2.04 11.81
CA THR A 525 44.70 2.18 12.77
C THR A 525 45.66 1.02 12.59
N ASP A 526 46.92 1.36 12.33
CA ASP A 526 48.11 0.50 12.25
C ASP A 526 48.27 -0.39 13.50
#